data_AF-R1FCC5-F1
#
_entry.id   AF-R1FCC5-F1
#
_cell.length_a   1.000
_cell.length_b   1.000
_cell.length_c   1.000
_cell.angle_alpha   90.00
_cell.angle_beta   90.00
_cell.angle_gamma   90.00
#
_symmetry.space_group_name_H-M   'P 1'
#
loop_
_entity.id
_entity.type
_entity.pdbx_description
1 polymer ?
#
loop_
_entity_poly.entity_id
_entity_poly.type
_entity_poly.pdbx_seq_one_letter_code
_entity_poly.pdbx_strand_id
1 'polypeptide(L)'
;MVAMFFCDVDRALRELSVGRARSPSLGLQLLPVGLGAAVRHSNAVFVPGRDELVAAQEAQLAAPSEAAAMLAEAGLPSPVARWDEEHIPLFSCMRLVRRRPDGTRFSPLFMSSEDAKEAIAAAARSSAAAQGGSDLQMDCTSLPKLLALPLPARRRFRVVPPTRSMLYLQGQGRQVTPK
;
A
#
# COMPACT_ATOMS: atom_id res chain seq x y z
N MET A 1 -10.81 22.44 6.10
CA MET A 1 -10.47 21.47 7.16
C MET A 1 -9.71 20.33 6.51
N VAL A 2 -8.51 20.03 6.98
CA VAL A 2 -7.70 18.91 6.47
C VAL A 2 -8.09 17.65 7.24
N ALA A 3 -8.34 16.55 6.54
CA ALA A 3 -8.59 15.25 7.15
C ALA A 3 -7.38 14.36 6.95
N MET A 4 -6.82 13.83 8.04
CA MET A 4 -5.69 12.89 8.00
C MET A 4 -6.20 11.45 8.04
N PHE A 5 -5.77 10.64 7.07
CA PHE A 5 -6.12 9.24 6.93
C PHE A 5 -4.88 8.36 7.09
N PHE A 6 -4.76 7.71 8.23
CA PHE A 6 -3.68 6.77 8.50
C PHE A 6 -3.92 5.45 7.78
N CYS A 7 -2.96 5.05 6.94
CA CYS A 7 -2.94 3.73 6.29
C CYS A 7 -2.21 2.69 7.14
N ASP A 8 -1.58 3.12 8.23
CA ASP A 8 -0.88 2.30 9.22
C ASP A 8 -1.57 2.45 10.57
N VAL A 9 -2.10 1.34 11.08
CA VAL A 9 -2.86 1.32 12.33
C VAL A 9 -1.99 1.58 13.55
N ASP A 10 -0.73 1.14 13.54
CA ASP A 10 0.20 1.33 14.66
C ASP A 10 0.59 2.81 14.77
N ARG A 11 0.80 3.49 13.62
CA ARG A 11 1.01 4.93 13.56
C ARG A 11 -0.23 5.69 14.05
N ALA A 12 -1.42 5.29 13.61
CA ALA A 12 -2.67 5.89 14.05
C ALA A 12 -2.86 5.79 15.58
N LEU A 13 -2.56 4.63 16.17
CA LEU A 13 -2.65 4.41 17.61
C LEU A 13 -1.65 5.25 18.41
N ARG A 14 -0.42 5.42 17.89
CA ARG A 14 0.58 6.30 18.52
C ARG A 14 0.12 7.76 18.50
N GLU A 15 -0.37 8.26 17.36
CA GLU A 15 -0.90 9.62 17.25
C GLU A 15 -2.13 9.83 18.14
N LEU A 16 -3.02 8.84 18.24
CA LEU A 16 -4.14 8.88 19.16
C LEU A 16 -3.68 9.01 20.62
N SER A 17 -2.69 8.22 21.03
CA SER A 17 -2.14 8.24 22.38
C SER A 17 -1.56 9.61 22.73
N VAL A 18 -0.75 10.18 21.84
CA VAL A 18 -0.19 11.54 21.99
C VAL A 18 -1.31 12.59 22.03
N GLY A 19 -2.30 12.49 21.14
CA GLY A 19 -3.44 13.40 21.12
C GLY A 19 -4.25 13.35 22.41
N ARG A 20 -4.52 12.16 22.95
CA ARG A 20 -5.24 11.99 24.21
C ARG A 20 -4.47 12.57 25.39
N ALA A 21 -3.16 12.39 25.43
CA ALA A 21 -2.31 12.98 26.47
C ALA A 21 -2.32 14.52 26.41
N ARG A 22 -2.31 15.10 25.20
CA ARG A 22 -2.35 16.56 25.00
C ARG A 22 -3.72 17.18 25.22
N SER A 23 -4.79 16.43 25.00
CA SER A 23 -6.16 16.95 25.09
C SER A 23 -7.13 15.90 25.64
N PRO A 24 -7.07 15.59 26.95
CA PRO A 24 -7.85 14.51 27.56
C PRO A 24 -9.37 14.72 27.47
N SER A 25 -9.84 15.97 27.43
CA SER A 25 -11.26 16.33 27.40
C SER A 25 -11.94 16.11 26.05
N LEU A 26 -11.18 15.91 24.96
CA LEU A 26 -11.74 15.86 23.61
C LEU A 26 -12.29 14.48 23.22
N GLY A 27 -12.15 13.46 24.08
CA GLY A 27 -12.70 12.13 23.81
C GLY A 27 -12.22 11.52 22.49
N LEU A 28 -10.95 11.74 22.11
CA LEU A 28 -10.42 11.36 20.80
C LEU A 28 -10.51 9.84 20.58
N GLN A 29 -10.89 9.44 19.35
CA GLN A 29 -11.03 8.05 18.93
C GLN A 29 -10.53 7.87 17.49
N LEU A 30 -10.18 6.63 17.13
CA LEU A 30 -9.93 6.25 15.75
C LEU A 30 -11.23 5.79 15.11
N LEU A 31 -11.53 6.32 13.92
CA LEU A 31 -12.68 5.92 13.13
C LEU A 31 -12.20 5.18 11.88
N PRO A 32 -12.66 3.94 11.64
CA PRO A 32 -12.31 3.22 10.43
C PRO A 32 -13.05 3.82 9.24
N VAL A 33 -12.30 4.10 8.16
CA VAL A 33 -12.86 4.64 6.92
C VAL A 33 -12.39 3.77 5.76
N GLY A 34 -13.32 3.38 4.88
CA GLY A 34 -12.97 2.67 3.66
C GLY A 34 -12.14 3.56 2.73
N LEU A 35 -11.06 3.01 2.16
CA LEU A 35 -10.14 3.75 1.28
C LEU A 35 -10.88 4.50 0.16
N GLY A 36 -11.90 3.87 -0.45
CA GLY A 36 -12.71 4.49 -1.49
C GLY A 36 -13.45 5.75 -1.04
N ALA A 37 -13.87 5.84 0.22
CA ALA A 37 -14.46 7.05 0.78
C ALA A 37 -13.40 8.11 1.08
N ALA A 38 -12.25 7.70 1.62
CA ALA A 38 -11.14 8.60 1.93
C ALA A 38 -10.59 9.31 0.68
N VAL A 39 -10.41 8.59 -0.44
CA VAL A 39 -9.89 9.19 -1.70
C VAL A 39 -10.84 10.19 -2.36
N ARG A 40 -12.13 10.19 -1.99
CA ARG A 40 -13.11 11.18 -2.47
C ARG A 40 -13.15 12.45 -1.63
N HIS A 41 -12.42 12.48 -0.52
CA HIS A 41 -12.39 13.64 0.36
C HIS A 41 -11.43 14.70 -0.21
N SER A 42 -11.95 15.91 -0.49
CA SER A 42 -11.25 16.95 -1.25
C SER A 42 -9.99 17.52 -0.59
N ASN A 43 -9.83 17.34 0.73
CA ASN A 43 -8.66 17.76 1.50
C ASN A 43 -8.13 16.60 2.36
N ALA A 44 -7.96 15.43 1.75
CA ALA A 44 -7.38 14.26 2.38
C ALA A 44 -5.85 14.32 2.35
N VAL A 45 -5.24 14.16 3.53
CA VAL A 45 -3.82 13.82 3.65
C VAL A 45 -3.76 12.35 4.02
N PHE A 46 -3.14 11.55 3.17
CA PHE A 46 -2.87 10.15 3.51
C PHE A 46 -1.60 10.08 4.35
N VAL A 47 -1.52 9.07 5.19
CA VAL A 47 -0.38 8.86 6.06
C VAL A 47 0.03 7.39 5.96
N PRO A 48 0.91 7.04 5.00
CA PRO A 48 1.40 5.68 4.84
C PRO A 48 2.29 5.24 6.01
N GLY A 49 2.43 3.92 6.14
CA GLY A 49 3.39 3.31 7.05
C GLY A 49 4.81 3.60 6.58
N ARG A 50 5.71 3.90 7.51
CA ARG A 50 7.11 4.22 7.19
C ARG A 50 7.80 3.05 6.49
N ASP A 51 7.56 1.83 6.96
CA ASP A 51 8.14 0.62 6.40
C ASP A 51 7.67 0.40 4.95
N GLU A 52 6.43 0.78 4.65
CA GLU A 52 5.89 0.69 3.30
C GLU A 52 6.49 1.74 2.36
N LEU A 53 6.77 2.95 2.84
CA LEU A 53 7.51 3.94 2.04
C LEU A 53 8.93 3.45 1.73
N VAL A 54 9.62 2.86 2.71
CA VAL A 54 10.97 2.30 2.54
C VAL A 54 10.93 1.15 1.53
N ALA A 55 10.03 0.19 1.71
CA ALA A 55 9.89 -0.95 0.80
C ALA A 55 9.52 -0.50 -0.63
N ALA A 56 8.73 0.55 -0.77
CA ALA A 56 8.39 1.13 -2.06
C ALA A 56 9.59 1.80 -2.73
N GLN A 57 10.45 2.46 -1.94
CA GLN A 57 11.69 3.04 -2.42
C GLN A 57 12.70 1.96 -2.86
N GLU A 58 12.79 0.85 -2.13
CA GLU A 58 13.62 -0.30 -2.48
C GLU A 58 13.11 -1.05 -3.71
N ALA A 59 11.79 -1.12 -3.91
CA ALA A 59 11.16 -1.77 -5.05
C ALA A 59 11.29 -0.97 -6.36
N GLN A 60 11.77 0.28 -6.31
CA GLN A 60 12.05 1.04 -7.52
C GLN A 60 13.33 0.54 -8.18
N LEU A 61 13.21 0.08 -9.41
CA LEU A 61 14.36 -0.17 -10.26
C LEU A 61 15.06 1.18 -10.50
N ALA A 62 16.36 1.24 -10.20
CA ALA A 62 17.18 2.37 -10.60
C ALA A 62 17.09 2.53 -12.12
N ALA A 63 16.86 3.76 -12.59
CA ALA A 63 17.03 4.03 -14.01
C ALA A 63 18.48 3.68 -14.40
N PRO A 64 18.72 2.98 -15.53
CA PRO A 64 20.07 2.80 -16.05
C PRO A 64 20.81 4.14 -16.07
N SER A 65 22.09 4.15 -15.69
CA SER A 65 22.87 5.40 -15.52
C SER A 65 22.83 6.29 -16.77
N GLU A 66 22.88 5.70 -17.95
CA GLU A 66 22.71 6.40 -19.23
C GLU A 66 21.33 7.04 -19.38
N ALA A 67 20.25 6.32 -19.04
CA ALA A 67 18.89 6.86 -19.10
C ALA A 67 18.68 8.00 -18.08
N ALA A 68 19.28 7.89 -16.89
CA ALA A 68 19.24 8.95 -15.89
C ALA A 68 19.98 10.21 -16.36
N ALA A 69 21.15 10.05 -17.01
CA ALA A 69 21.91 11.15 -17.58
C ALA A 69 21.17 11.84 -18.73
N MET A 70 20.60 11.06 -19.66
CA MET A 70 19.81 11.61 -20.77
C MET A 70 18.58 12.40 -20.31
N LEU A 71 17.89 11.93 -19.26
CA LEU A 71 16.76 12.67 -18.68
C LEU A 71 17.22 13.96 -18.01
N ALA A 72 18.34 13.93 -17.30
CA ALA A 72 18.93 15.13 -16.69
C ALA A 72 19.37 16.15 -17.74
N GLU A 73 20.02 15.72 -18.83
CA GLU A 73 20.41 16.57 -19.97
C GLU A 73 19.19 17.17 -20.68
N ALA A 74 18.09 16.43 -20.77
CA ALA A 74 16.83 16.91 -21.31
C ALA A 74 16.04 17.80 -20.34
N GLY A 75 16.54 18.05 -19.12
CA GLY A 75 15.82 18.81 -18.08
C GLY A 75 14.55 18.12 -17.57
N LEU A 76 14.42 16.82 -17.80
CA LEU A 76 13.27 16.01 -17.39
C LEU A 76 13.49 15.41 -16.01
N PRO A 77 12.44 15.35 -15.16
CA PRO A 77 12.55 14.74 -13.85
C PRO A 77 12.90 13.25 -13.95
N SER A 78 13.74 12.78 -13.03
CA SER A 78 14.04 11.35 -12.89
C SER A 78 12.74 10.55 -12.71
N PRO A 79 12.61 9.36 -13.32
CA PRO A 79 11.40 8.55 -13.21
C PRO A 79 11.27 7.86 -11.84
N VAL A 80 12.28 8.01 -10.98
CA VAL A 80 12.29 7.55 -9.58
C VAL A 80 11.26 8.38 -8.81
N ALA A 81 10.11 7.78 -8.48
CA ALA A 81 9.07 8.47 -7.74
C ALA A 81 9.56 8.74 -6.31
N ARG A 82 9.39 9.97 -5.83
CA ARG A 82 9.60 10.27 -4.41
C ARG A 82 8.39 9.76 -3.64
N TRP A 83 8.62 8.80 -2.76
CA TRP A 83 7.59 8.30 -1.86
C TRP A 83 7.47 9.25 -0.67
N ASP A 84 6.53 10.19 -0.74
CA ASP A 84 6.16 11.08 0.37
C ASP A 84 4.84 10.64 1.03
N GLU A 85 4.37 11.41 2.01
CA GLU A 85 3.18 11.07 2.79
C GLU A 85 1.89 11.05 1.95
N GLU A 86 1.85 11.64 0.76
CA GLU A 86 0.65 11.63 -0.10
C GLU A 86 0.59 10.40 -1.02
N HIS A 87 1.71 9.69 -1.17
CA HIS A 87 1.83 8.56 -2.09
C HIS A 87 1.68 7.23 -1.35
N ILE A 88 0.44 6.75 -1.21
CA ILE A 88 0.18 5.40 -0.69
C ILE A 88 0.80 4.36 -1.64
N PRO A 89 1.79 3.57 -1.20
CA PRO A 89 2.36 2.51 -2.00
C PRO A 89 1.42 1.32 -2.13
N LEU A 90 1.39 0.74 -3.33
CA LEU A 90 0.67 -0.47 -3.65
C LEU A 90 1.64 -1.47 -4.28
N PHE A 91 1.85 -2.57 -3.58
CA PHE A 91 2.72 -3.66 -3.98
C PHE A 91 1.94 -4.70 -4.77
N SER A 92 2.53 -5.22 -5.84
CA SER A 92 1.85 -6.18 -6.70
C SER A 92 2.83 -7.17 -7.29
N CYS A 93 2.31 -8.25 -7.86
CA CYS A 93 3.09 -9.12 -8.74
C CYS A 93 2.21 -9.38 -9.95
N MET A 94 2.66 -9.00 -11.15
CA MET A 94 1.85 -9.08 -12.38
C MET A 94 1.34 -10.51 -12.68
N ARG A 95 2.10 -11.52 -12.25
CA ARG A 95 1.77 -12.93 -12.45
C ARG A 95 0.92 -13.51 -11.32
N LEU A 96 0.73 -12.78 -10.23
CA LEU A 96 -0.09 -13.19 -9.11
C LEU A 96 -1.57 -12.87 -9.40
N VAL A 97 -2.36 -13.92 -9.62
CA VAL A 97 -3.79 -13.82 -9.88
C VAL A 97 -4.55 -14.66 -8.85
N ARG A 98 -5.61 -14.07 -8.29
CA ARG A 98 -6.52 -14.74 -7.34
C ARG A 98 -7.87 -14.98 -8.00
N ARG A 99 -8.52 -16.07 -7.61
CA ARG A 99 -9.89 -16.40 -8.04
C ARG A 99 -10.85 -16.06 -6.90
N ARG A 100 -11.96 -15.40 -7.23
CA ARG A 100 -13.06 -15.15 -6.32
C ARG A 100 -13.98 -16.38 -6.23
N PRO A 101 -14.84 -16.48 -5.19
CA PRO A 101 -15.86 -17.52 -5.11
C PRO A 101 -16.79 -17.55 -6.34
N ASP A 102 -17.10 -16.38 -6.92
CA ASP A 102 -17.90 -16.23 -8.15
C ASP A 102 -17.17 -16.71 -9.43
N GLY A 103 -15.96 -17.25 -9.30
CA GLY A 103 -15.14 -17.75 -10.39
C GLY A 103 -14.33 -16.70 -11.13
N THR A 104 -14.56 -15.40 -10.90
CA THR A 104 -13.83 -14.31 -11.56
C THR A 104 -12.41 -14.18 -11.01
N ARG A 105 -11.51 -13.61 -11.83
CA ARG A 105 -10.08 -13.43 -11.49
C ARG A 105 -9.76 -11.97 -11.21
N PHE A 106 -8.80 -11.72 -10.30
CA PHE A 106 -8.28 -10.39 -10.01
C PHE A 106 -6.80 -10.44 -9.64
N SER A 107 -6.10 -9.33 -9.85
CA SER A 107 -4.73 -9.12 -9.38
C SER A 107 -4.74 -8.32 -8.08
N PRO A 108 -4.18 -8.84 -6.97
CA PRO A 108 -4.11 -8.11 -5.72
C PRO A 108 -3.07 -6.99 -5.80
N LEU A 109 -3.44 -5.83 -5.25
CA LEU A 109 -2.57 -4.68 -5.02
C LEU A 109 -2.51 -4.46 -3.50
N PHE A 110 -1.46 -4.89 -2.86
CA PHE A 110 -1.31 -4.87 -1.40
C PHE A 110 -0.87 -3.49 -0.92
N MET A 111 -1.51 -2.98 0.11
CA MET A 111 -1.04 -1.78 0.83
C MET A 111 0.12 -2.08 1.78
N SER A 112 0.43 -3.37 2.01
CA SER A 112 1.59 -3.81 2.78
C SER A 112 2.55 -4.66 1.96
N SER A 113 3.84 -4.35 2.04
CA SER A 113 4.92 -5.08 1.41
C SER A 113 5.15 -6.44 2.06
N GLU A 114 4.93 -6.56 3.37
CA GLU A 114 4.99 -7.83 4.11
C GLU A 114 3.93 -8.81 3.56
N ASP A 115 2.67 -8.37 3.51
CA ASP A 115 1.57 -9.17 2.94
C ASP A 115 1.83 -9.56 1.47
N ALA A 116 2.40 -8.65 0.68
CA ALA A 116 2.74 -8.92 -0.72
C ALA A 116 3.83 -10.00 -0.84
N LYS A 117 4.92 -9.88 -0.06
CA LYS A 117 6.03 -10.84 -0.04
C LYS A 117 5.54 -12.22 0.38
N GLU A 118 4.71 -12.30 1.42
CA GLU A 118 4.11 -13.57 1.85
C GLU A 118 3.22 -14.19 0.76
N ALA A 119 2.37 -13.39 0.12
CA ALA A 119 1.48 -13.85 -0.94
C ALA A 119 2.25 -14.36 -2.17
N ILE A 120 3.35 -13.70 -2.53
CA ILE A 120 4.27 -14.10 -3.60
C ILE A 120 5.00 -15.39 -3.22
N ALA A 121 5.57 -15.47 -2.01
CA ALA A 121 6.27 -16.65 -1.53
C ALA A 121 5.33 -17.88 -1.46
N ALA A 122 4.09 -17.70 -1.02
CA ALA A 122 3.09 -18.76 -1.03
C ALA A 122 2.78 -19.24 -2.46
N ALA A 123 2.61 -18.31 -3.40
CA ALA A 123 2.39 -18.66 -4.81
C ALA A 123 3.60 -19.37 -5.44
N ALA A 124 4.82 -18.96 -5.10
CA ALA A 124 6.04 -19.59 -5.56
C ALA A 124 6.13 -21.04 -5.07
N ARG A 125 5.84 -21.31 -3.78
CA ARG A 125 5.80 -22.67 -3.22
C ARG A 125 4.77 -23.56 -3.94
N SER A 126 3.56 -23.03 -4.19
CA SER A 126 2.52 -23.77 -4.91
C SER A 126 2.86 -24.02 -6.38
N SER A 127 3.60 -23.12 -7.04
CA SER A 127 3.98 -23.23 -8.45
C SER A 127 5.21 -24.13 -8.66
N ALA A 128 6.15 -24.13 -7.72
CA ALA A 128 7.29 -25.05 -7.70
C ALA A 128 6.83 -26.51 -7.58
N ALA A 129 5.76 -26.78 -6.81
CA ALA A 129 5.12 -28.08 -6.76
C ALA A 129 4.45 -28.50 -8.09
N ALA A 130 4.21 -27.56 -9.00
CA ALA A 130 3.51 -27.77 -10.28
C ALA A 130 4.44 -27.74 -11.52
N GLN A 131 5.77 -27.81 -11.34
CA GLN A 131 6.79 -27.88 -12.41
C GLN A 131 6.82 -26.71 -13.42
N GLY A 132 6.40 -25.50 -13.00
CA GLY A 132 6.53 -24.29 -13.79
C GLY A 132 7.19 -23.18 -12.99
N GLY A 133 8.51 -23.04 -13.11
CA GLY A 133 9.26 -21.95 -12.48
C GLY A 133 8.82 -20.60 -13.03
N SER A 134 7.88 -19.95 -12.35
CA SER A 134 7.54 -18.57 -12.63
C SER A 134 8.43 -17.65 -11.80
N ASP A 135 9.29 -16.87 -12.44
CA ASP A 135 9.87 -15.68 -11.82
C ASP A 135 8.72 -14.75 -11.37
N LEU A 136 8.49 -14.69 -10.06
CA LEU A 136 7.46 -13.87 -9.42
C LEU A 136 8.15 -12.68 -8.78
N GLN A 137 8.19 -11.56 -9.50
CA GLN A 137 8.76 -10.31 -9.00
C GLN A 137 7.68 -9.43 -8.37
N MET A 138 8.06 -8.73 -7.31
CA MET A 138 7.24 -7.69 -6.70
C MET A 138 7.50 -6.35 -7.39
N ASP A 139 6.44 -5.70 -7.84
CA ASP A 139 6.42 -4.34 -8.37
C ASP A 139 5.72 -3.40 -7.38
N CYS A 140 5.97 -2.10 -7.51
CA CYS A 140 5.30 -1.06 -6.72
C CYS A 140 4.71 0.05 -7.60
N THR A 141 3.49 0.49 -7.30
CA THR A 141 2.85 1.67 -7.89
C THR A 141 2.20 2.51 -6.79
N SER A 142 2.03 3.81 -7.00
CA SER A 142 1.26 4.65 -6.08
C SER A 142 -0.24 4.54 -6.34
N LEU A 143 -1.05 4.73 -5.29
CA LEU A 143 -2.51 4.79 -5.42
C LEU A 143 -2.97 5.91 -6.37
N PRO A 144 -2.46 7.16 -6.31
CA PRO A 144 -2.83 8.19 -7.29
C PRO A 144 -2.56 7.76 -8.73
N LYS A 145 -1.40 7.12 -8.99
CA LYS A 145 -1.07 6.60 -10.32
C LYS A 145 -2.05 5.53 -10.77
N LEU A 146 -2.42 4.60 -9.88
CA LEU A 146 -3.43 3.58 -10.18
C LEU A 146 -4.79 4.20 -10.54
N LEU A 147 -5.24 5.21 -9.80
CA LEU A 147 -6.52 5.88 -10.02
C LEU A 147 -6.56 6.64 -11.35
N ALA A 148 -5.40 7.11 -11.84
CA ALA A 148 -5.27 7.78 -13.12
C ALA A 148 -5.20 6.80 -14.33
N LEU A 149 -5.02 5.49 -14.10
CA LEU A 149 -4.90 4.53 -15.20
C LEU A 149 -6.26 4.28 -15.88
N PRO A 150 -6.33 4.32 -17.22
CA PRO A 150 -7.48 3.81 -17.95
C PRO A 150 -7.47 2.28 -17.86
N LEU A 151 -8.18 1.73 -16.88
CA LEU A 151 -8.22 0.29 -16.66
C LEU A 151 -9.18 -0.39 -17.63
N PRO A 152 -8.73 -1.34 -18.48
CA PRO A 152 -9.63 -2.10 -19.33
C PRO A 152 -10.53 -2.99 -18.46
N ALA A 153 -11.80 -3.16 -18.85
CA ALA A 153 -12.81 -3.92 -18.09
C ALA A 153 -12.41 -5.36 -17.71
N ARG A 154 -11.41 -5.92 -18.42
CA ARG A 154 -10.86 -7.27 -18.21
C ARG A 154 -9.77 -7.35 -17.13
N ARG A 155 -9.09 -6.26 -16.76
CA ARG A 155 -8.10 -6.24 -15.66
C ARG A 155 -8.76 -5.70 -14.41
N ARG A 156 -9.16 -6.63 -13.53
CA ARG A 156 -9.71 -6.29 -12.22
C ARG A 156 -8.58 -6.30 -11.21
N PHE A 157 -8.10 -5.11 -10.84
CA PHE A 157 -7.26 -4.97 -9.67
C PHE A 157 -8.13 -4.92 -8.42
N ARG A 158 -7.59 -5.40 -7.29
CA ARG A 158 -8.22 -5.20 -5.98
C ARG A 158 -7.17 -4.70 -5.01
N VAL A 159 -7.42 -3.54 -4.42
CA VAL A 159 -6.62 -3.06 -3.30
C VAL A 159 -6.89 -3.96 -2.10
N VAL A 160 -5.82 -4.49 -1.52
CA VAL A 160 -5.82 -5.36 -0.35
C VAL A 160 -5.29 -4.53 0.82
N PRO A 161 -6.11 -4.26 1.85
CA PRO A 161 -5.66 -3.53 3.03
C PRO A 161 -4.63 -4.36 3.81
N PRO A 162 -3.78 -3.73 4.65
CA PRO A 162 -2.81 -4.46 5.46
C PRO A 162 -3.51 -5.44 6.41
N THR A 163 -2.97 -6.66 6.56
CA THR A 163 -3.48 -7.67 7.48
C THR A 163 -3.60 -7.12 8.91
N ARG A 164 -2.63 -6.31 9.35
CA ARG A 164 -2.64 -5.66 10.67
C ARG A 164 -3.86 -4.75 10.87
N SER A 165 -4.22 -3.97 9.85
CA SER A 165 -5.42 -3.12 9.88
C SER A 165 -6.69 -3.98 9.98
N MET A 166 -6.76 -5.08 9.25
CA MET A 166 -7.91 -6.00 9.30
C MET A 166 -8.05 -6.68 10.67
N LEU A 167 -6.95 -7.14 11.25
CA LEU A 167 -6.94 -7.72 12.60
C LEU A 167 -7.40 -6.71 13.65
N TYR A 168 -6.96 -5.45 13.55
CA TYR A 168 -7.43 -4.39 14.44
C TYR A 168 -8.95 -4.20 14.35
N LEU A 169 -9.52 -4.14 13.14
CA LEU A 169 -10.98 -4.00 12.95
C LEU A 169 -11.77 -5.20 13.48
N GLN A 170 -11.15 -6.38 13.55
CA GLN A 170 -11.73 -7.58 14.13
C GLN A 170 -11.57 -7.68 15.65
N GLY A 171 -10.95 -6.69 16.29
CA GLY A 171 -10.62 -6.73 17.73
C GLY A 171 -9.46 -7.66 18.07
N GLN A 172 -8.70 -8.12 17.07
CA GLN A 172 -7.57 -9.04 17.20
C GLN A 172 -6.20 -8.35 17.06
N GLY A 173 -6.19 -7.02 16.86
CA GLY A 173 -4.96 -6.23 16.84
C GLY A 173 -4.33 -6.08 18.22
N ARG A 174 -3.00 -5.91 18.28
CA ARG A 174 -2.30 -5.58 19.53
C ARG A 174 -2.88 -4.30 20.13
N GLN A 175 -3.52 -4.40 21.30
CA GLN A 175 -3.81 -3.21 22.09
C GLN A 175 -2.48 -2.68 22.62
N VAL A 176 -2.09 -1.49 22.19
CA VAL A 176 -1.00 -0.75 22.84
C VAL A 176 -1.55 -0.26 24.17
N THR A 177 -1.27 -0.99 25.25
CA THR A 177 -1.50 -0.49 26.60
C THR A 177 -0.54 0.67 26.84
N PRO A 178 -1.04 1.88 27.18
CA PRO A 178 -0.16 2.93 27.68
C PRO A 178 0.46 2.44 28.99
N LYS A 179 1.79 2.49 29.08
CA LYS A 179 2.51 2.45 30.36
C LYS A 179 2.46 3.83 30.99
#